data_AF-A0A5D0QW29-F1
#
_entry.id   AF-A0A5D0QW29-F1
#
_cell.length_a   1.000
_cell.length_b   1.000
_cell.length_c   1.000
_cell.angle_alpha   90.00
_cell.angle_beta   90.00
_cell.angle_gamma   90.00
#
_symmetry.space_group_name_H-M   'P 1'
#
loop_
_entity.id
_entity.type
_entity.pdbx_description
1 polymer ?
#
loop_
_entity_poly.entity_id
_entity_poly.type
_entity_poly.pdbx_seq_one_letter_code
_entity_poly.pdbx_strand_id
1 'polypeptide(L)'
;MKSISIIFCFLITSVLFSQENLKAEIPSQKQLDSIKVALEILFKKDQTFRRIYTEAEEKLGKDSFEMNYFWEVVEADDKILEKQVTNIINKFGWLGISQVGRLANDTQWSILQHGSVTNKEKYAPLLKASVLKNESQATHYVRLVVW
;
A
#
# COMPACT_ATOMS: atom_id res chain seq x y z
N MET A 1 20.79 64.32 6.58
CA MET A 1 21.14 63.33 7.64
C MET A 1 20.53 62.00 7.26
N LYS A 2 21.42 61.01 7.09
CA LYS A 2 21.29 59.54 7.12
C LYS A 2 19.90 58.90 6.95
N SER A 3 19.82 58.18 5.82
CA SER A 3 19.08 56.97 5.48
C SER A 3 18.58 56.11 6.65
N ILE A 4 17.44 55.44 6.45
CA ILE A 4 17.26 54.00 6.70
C ILE A 4 16.13 53.53 5.74
N SER A 5 16.54 52.81 4.70
CA SER A 5 15.65 51.97 3.90
C SER A 5 15.43 50.68 4.66
N ILE A 6 14.19 50.38 5.07
CA ILE A 6 13.84 49.04 5.58
C ILE A 6 13.30 48.25 4.39
N ILE A 7 14.19 47.55 3.71
CA ILE A 7 13.82 46.47 2.80
C ILE A 7 13.40 45.31 3.70
N PHE A 8 12.10 45.08 3.82
CA PHE A 8 11.58 43.86 4.43
C PHE A 8 11.70 42.73 3.39
N CYS A 9 12.85 42.07 3.38
CA CYS A 9 13.03 40.81 2.65
C CYS A 9 12.14 39.74 3.30
N PHE A 10 10.92 39.57 2.79
CA PHE A 10 10.21 38.30 2.93
C PHE A 10 10.99 37.26 2.11
N LEU A 11 11.96 36.62 2.76
CA LEU A 11 12.44 35.31 2.34
C LEU A 11 11.27 34.33 2.56
N ILE A 12 10.38 34.26 1.57
CA ILE A 12 9.56 33.08 1.38
C ILE A 12 10.56 32.01 0.93
N THR A 13 11.16 31.32 1.90
CA THR A 13 11.71 30.01 1.66
C THR A 13 10.52 29.15 1.28
N SER A 14 10.21 29.09 -0.02
CA SER A 14 9.55 27.92 -0.55
C SER A 14 10.48 26.78 -0.20
N VAL A 15 10.13 26.05 0.85
CA VAL A 15 10.60 24.69 1.02
C VAL A 15 10.10 24.00 -0.24
N LEU A 16 10.95 23.97 -1.26
CA LEU A 16 10.87 23.03 -2.35
C LEU A 16 10.96 21.68 -1.65
N PHE A 17 9.79 21.18 -1.25
CA PHE A 17 9.61 19.78 -0.97
C PHE A 17 10.06 19.14 -2.28
N SER A 18 11.29 18.65 -2.30
CA SER A 18 11.73 17.76 -3.35
C SER A 18 10.92 16.49 -3.16
N GLN A 19 9.66 16.51 -3.61
CA GLN A 19 9.10 15.31 -4.19
C GLN A 19 10.04 15.02 -5.35
N GLU A 20 11.06 14.21 -5.08
CA GLU A 20 11.51 13.28 -6.09
C GLU A 20 10.26 12.52 -6.49
N ASN A 21 9.58 13.06 -7.50
CA ASN A 21 8.55 12.36 -8.22
C ASN A 21 9.29 11.23 -8.91
N LEU A 22 9.49 10.11 -8.20
CA LEU A 22 9.76 8.82 -8.80
C LEU A 22 8.65 8.63 -9.82
N LYS A 23 8.94 8.97 -11.09
CA LYS A 23 7.97 8.84 -12.16
C LYS A 23 7.71 7.36 -12.32
N ALA A 24 6.53 6.92 -11.89
CA ALA A 24 6.04 5.59 -12.15
C ALA A 24 6.19 5.27 -13.65
N GLU A 25 6.73 4.10 -13.97
CA GLU A 25 6.75 3.58 -15.34
C GLU A 25 5.30 3.38 -15.79
N ILE A 26 4.97 3.79 -17.02
CA ILE A 26 3.66 3.49 -17.61
C ILE A 26 3.73 2.08 -18.18
N PRO A 27 3.03 1.08 -17.61
CA PRO A 27 3.07 -0.28 -18.10
C PRO A 27 2.36 -0.40 -19.46
N SER A 28 2.93 -1.19 -20.36
CA SER A 28 2.23 -1.67 -21.56
C SER A 28 1.03 -2.56 -21.19
N GLN A 29 0.10 -2.76 -22.12
CA GLN A 29 -1.06 -3.65 -21.90
C GLN A 29 -0.63 -5.07 -21.49
N LYS A 30 0.38 -5.64 -22.16
CA LYS A 30 0.91 -6.96 -21.81
C LYS A 30 1.49 -7.01 -20.40
N GLN A 31 2.13 -5.93 -19.95
CA GLN A 31 2.60 -5.81 -18.56
C GLN A 31 1.43 -5.73 -17.59
N LEU A 32 0.38 -4.94 -17.89
CA LEU A 32 -0.83 -4.86 -17.07
C LEU A 32 -1.50 -6.23 -16.91
N ASP A 33 -1.64 -6.99 -18.00
CA ASP A 33 -2.23 -8.34 -17.95
C ASP A 33 -1.41 -9.26 -17.04
N SER A 34 -0.07 -9.17 -17.13
CA SER A 34 0.84 -9.96 -16.29
C SER A 34 0.79 -9.53 -14.82
N ILE A 35 0.74 -8.21 -14.55
CA ILE A 35 0.65 -7.65 -13.20
C ILE A 35 -0.69 -7.99 -12.56
N LYS A 36 -1.79 -7.94 -13.31
CA LYS A 36 -3.11 -8.39 -12.86
C LYS A 36 -3.04 -9.82 -12.34
N VAL A 37 -2.52 -10.75 -13.16
CA VAL A 37 -2.39 -12.16 -12.76
C VAL A 37 -1.51 -12.29 -11.50
N ALA A 38 -0.41 -11.55 -11.43
CA ALA A 38 0.46 -11.55 -10.25
C ALA A 38 -0.31 -11.10 -8.99
N LEU A 39 -1.02 -9.97 -9.04
CA LEU A 39 -1.80 -9.43 -7.92
C LEU A 39 -2.95 -10.38 -7.51
N GLU A 40 -3.60 -11.05 -8.46
CA GLU A 40 -4.64 -12.04 -8.14
C GLU A 40 -4.05 -13.29 -7.45
N ILE A 41 -2.82 -13.70 -7.82
CA ILE A 41 -2.09 -14.77 -7.11
C ILE A 41 -1.71 -14.33 -5.70
N LEU A 42 -1.21 -13.09 -5.53
CA LEU A 42 -0.88 -12.55 -4.21
C LEU A 42 -2.10 -12.50 -3.29
N PHE A 43 -3.27 -12.11 -3.83
CA PHE A 43 -4.52 -12.15 -3.08
C PHE A 43 -4.86 -13.54 -2.56
N LYS A 44 -4.70 -14.57 -3.39
CA LYS A 44 -4.98 -15.96 -2.96
C LYS A 44 -4.04 -16.39 -1.83
N LYS A 45 -2.77 -15.99 -1.87
CA LYS A 45 -1.79 -16.28 -0.82
C LYS A 45 -2.18 -15.59 0.49
N ASP A 46 -2.38 -14.28 0.45
CA ASP A 46 -2.83 -13.46 1.58
C ASP A 46 -4.09 -14.05 2.25
N GLN A 47 -5.10 -14.38 1.45
CA GLN A 47 -6.36 -14.88 1.96
C GLN A 47 -6.33 -16.34 2.43
N THR A 48 -5.27 -17.10 2.17
CA THR A 48 -5.21 -18.52 2.59
C THR A 48 -5.24 -18.63 4.12
N PHE A 49 -4.37 -17.90 4.82
CA PHE A 49 -4.35 -17.90 6.28
C PHE A 49 -5.60 -17.25 6.88
N ARG A 50 -6.12 -16.20 6.24
CA ARG A 50 -7.35 -15.51 6.68
C ARG A 50 -8.60 -16.38 6.60
N ARG A 51 -8.61 -17.43 5.77
CA ARG A 51 -9.74 -18.38 5.69
C ARG A 51 -9.67 -19.48 6.75
N ILE A 52 -8.48 -19.82 7.23
CA ILE A 52 -8.29 -20.95 8.15
C ILE A 52 -8.06 -20.51 9.59
N TYR A 53 -7.85 -19.22 9.87
CA TYR A 53 -7.50 -18.77 11.23
C TYR A 53 -8.56 -19.14 12.26
N THR A 54 -9.85 -19.02 11.93
CA THR A 54 -10.93 -19.35 12.87
C THR A 54 -10.93 -20.83 13.23
N GLU A 55 -10.81 -21.70 12.23
CA GLU A 55 -10.72 -23.15 12.44
C GLU A 55 -9.42 -23.55 13.18
N ALA A 56 -8.31 -22.88 12.88
CA ALA A 56 -7.05 -23.07 13.59
C ALA A 56 -7.18 -22.66 15.07
N GLU A 57 -7.77 -21.50 15.35
CA GLU A 57 -7.99 -21.00 16.72
C GLU A 57 -8.91 -21.93 17.52
N GLU A 58 -10.00 -22.41 16.92
CA GLU A 58 -10.92 -23.35 17.54
C GLU A 58 -10.25 -24.69 17.91
N LYS A 59 -9.35 -25.19 17.06
CA LYS A 59 -8.66 -26.48 17.25
C LYS A 59 -7.45 -26.39 18.18
N LEU A 60 -6.70 -25.30 18.08
CA LEU A 60 -5.43 -25.13 18.77
C LEU A 60 -5.60 -24.40 20.11
N GLY A 61 -6.68 -23.63 20.28
CA GLY A 61 -6.87 -22.72 21.41
C GLY A 61 -6.15 -21.39 21.18
N LYS A 62 -6.87 -20.28 21.40
CA LYS A 62 -6.39 -18.92 21.12
C LYS A 62 -5.03 -18.56 21.74
N ASP A 63 -4.80 -18.98 22.98
CA ASP A 63 -3.60 -18.62 23.75
C ASP A 63 -2.54 -19.74 23.74
N SER A 64 -2.65 -20.72 22.82
CA SER A 64 -1.73 -21.84 22.76
C SER A 64 -0.40 -21.51 22.09
N PHE A 65 0.60 -22.35 22.34
CA PHE A 65 1.89 -22.26 21.66
C PHE A 65 1.74 -22.44 20.15
N GLU A 66 0.88 -23.36 19.71
CA GLU A 66 0.61 -23.64 18.31
C GLU A 66 -0.06 -22.46 17.61
N MET A 67 -0.95 -21.74 18.30
CA MET A 67 -1.58 -20.55 17.75
C MET A 67 -0.61 -19.37 17.66
N ASN A 68 0.31 -19.23 18.63
CA ASN A 68 1.40 -18.27 18.52
C ASN A 68 2.31 -18.58 17.32
N TYR A 69 2.68 -19.85 17.13
CA TYR A 69 3.47 -20.28 15.97
C TYR A 69 2.73 -20.07 14.64
N PHE A 70 1.40 -20.29 14.60
CA PHE A 70 0.59 -19.95 13.43
C PHE A 70 0.74 -18.48 13.05
N TRP A 71 0.65 -17.57 14.03
CA TRP A 71 0.80 -16.13 13.77
C TRP A 71 2.22 -15.74 13.34
N GLU A 72 3.27 -16.38 13.88
CA GLU A 72 4.65 -16.18 13.40
C GLU A 72 4.79 -16.53 11.91
N VAL A 73 4.16 -17.62 11.47
CA VAL A 73 4.14 -18.02 10.05
C VAL A 73 3.37 -17.00 9.20
N VAL A 74 2.22 -16.53 9.69
CA VAL A 74 1.42 -15.51 9.00
C VAL A 74 2.20 -14.20 8.84
N GLU A 75 2.84 -13.72 9.91
CA GLU A 75 3.62 -12.48 9.87
C GLU A 75 4.84 -12.59 8.94
N ALA A 76 5.46 -13.77 8.86
CA ALA A 76 6.54 -14.02 7.92
C ALA A 76 6.03 -13.97 6.47
N ASP A 77 4.86 -14.54 6.18
CA ASP A 77 4.24 -14.48 4.85
C ASP A 77 3.80 -13.05 4.50
N ASP A 78 3.17 -12.32 5.42
CA ASP A 78 2.74 -10.92 5.23
C ASP A 78 3.92 -10.03 4.81
N LYS A 79 5.11 -10.19 5.41
CA LYS A 79 6.34 -9.47 5.03
C LYS A 79 6.80 -9.81 3.60
N ILE A 80 6.69 -11.07 3.19
CA ILE A 80 7.05 -11.51 1.83
C ILE A 80 6.07 -10.91 0.81
N LEU A 81 4.77 -10.96 1.10
CA LEU A 81 3.71 -10.42 0.26
C LEU A 81 3.80 -8.90 0.15
N GLU A 82 4.04 -8.20 1.26
CA GLU A 82 4.27 -6.76 1.30
C GLU A 82 5.43 -6.37 0.38
N LYS A 83 6.58 -7.07 0.47
CA LYS A 83 7.72 -6.81 -0.43
C LYS A 83 7.34 -6.98 -1.91
N GLN A 84 6.52 -7.98 -2.24
CA GLN A 84 6.10 -8.23 -3.62
C GLN A 84 5.16 -7.15 -4.15
N VAL A 85 4.15 -6.75 -3.37
CA VAL A 85 3.22 -5.67 -3.73
C VAL A 85 3.94 -4.33 -3.83
N THR A 86 4.79 -3.99 -2.86
CA THR A 86 5.50 -2.72 -2.85
C THR A 86 6.48 -2.59 -4.00
N ASN A 87 7.09 -3.68 -4.48
CA ASN A 87 7.90 -3.67 -5.71
C ASN A 87 7.08 -3.28 -6.95
N ILE A 88 5.83 -3.77 -7.05
CA ILE A 88 4.91 -3.38 -8.13
C ILE A 88 4.56 -1.90 -8.01
N ILE A 89 4.16 -1.44 -6.82
CA ILE A 89 3.74 -0.05 -6.60
C ILE A 89 4.92 0.93 -6.78
N ASN A 90 6.13 0.57 -6.33
CA ASN A 90 7.32 1.38 -6.54
C ASN A 90 7.63 1.57 -8.04
N LYS A 91 7.34 0.55 -8.85
CA LYS A 91 7.64 0.58 -10.28
C LYS A 91 6.56 1.28 -11.10
N PHE A 92 5.29 0.99 -10.85
CA PHE A 92 4.17 1.39 -11.70
C PHE A 92 3.18 2.35 -11.02
N GLY A 93 3.43 2.74 -9.77
CA GLY A 93 2.47 3.47 -8.96
C GLY A 93 1.31 2.58 -8.52
N TRP A 94 0.26 3.22 -7.98
CA TRP A 94 -0.97 2.52 -7.61
C TRP A 94 -1.83 2.24 -8.84
N LEU A 95 -2.06 0.98 -9.15
CA LEU A 95 -2.79 0.57 -10.34
C LEU A 95 -4.30 0.58 -10.09
N GLY A 96 -5.06 1.30 -10.91
CA GLY A 96 -6.52 1.43 -10.79
C GLY A 96 -7.31 0.21 -11.25
N ILE A 97 -8.60 0.16 -10.88
CA ILE A 97 -9.57 -0.84 -11.36
C ILE A 97 -9.60 -0.92 -12.88
N SER A 98 -9.56 0.19 -13.60
CA SER A 98 -9.56 0.18 -15.07
C SER A 98 -8.29 -0.42 -15.68
N GLN A 99 -7.17 -0.44 -14.94
CA GLN A 99 -5.90 -0.97 -15.40
C GLN A 99 -5.74 -2.46 -15.14
N VAL A 100 -6.15 -2.95 -13.96
CA VAL A 100 -5.89 -4.33 -13.52
C VAL A 100 -7.15 -5.09 -13.09
N GLY A 101 -8.32 -4.47 -13.09
CA GLY A 101 -9.56 -5.04 -12.58
C GLY A 101 -9.69 -4.92 -11.05
N ARG A 102 -10.90 -5.18 -10.55
CA ARG A 102 -11.25 -4.97 -9.13
C ARG A 102 -10.42 -5.81 -8.17
N LEU A 103 -10.31 -7.12 -8.41
CA LEU A 103 -9.60 -8.03 -7.50
C LEU A 103 -8.13 -7.62 -7.34
N ALA A 104 -7.43 -7.38 -8.44
CA ALA A 104 -6.04 -6.97 -8.42
C ALA A 104 -5.83 -5.57 -7.78
N ASN A 105 -6.75 -4.63 -8.03
CA ASN A 105 -6.74 -3.32 -7.36
C ASN A 105 -6.88 -3.48 -5.84
N ASP A 106 -7.86 -4.27 -5.40
CA ASP A 106 -8.14 -4.54 -3.99
C ASP A 106 -6.95 -5.24 -3.29
N THR A 107 -6.23 -6.13 -3.99
CA THR A 107 -5.01 -6.80 -3.48
C THR A 107 -3.97 -5.82 -2.95
N GLN A 108 -3.71 -4.72 -3.67
CA GLN A 108 -2.69 -3.74 -3.27
C GLN A 108 -2.96 -3.22 -1.86
N TRP A 109 -4.22 -2.97 -1.54
CA TRP A 109 -4.65 -2.56 -0.20
C TRP A 109 -4.70 -3.74 0.80
N SER A 110 -5.27 -4.88 0.42
CA SER A 110 -5.42 -6.06 1.31
C SER A 110 -4.08 -6.47 1.94
N ILE A 111 -3.02 -6.45 1.15
CA ILE A 111 -1.68 -6.77 1.64
C ILE A 111 -1.08 -5.58 2.42
N LEU A 112 -1.20 -4.35 1.91
CA LEU A 112 -0.62 -3.17 2.58
C LEU A 112 -1.24 -2.88 3.95
N GLN A 113 -2.53 -3.17 4.18
CA GLN A 113 -3.16 -2.94 5.49
C GLN A 113 -2.47 -3.75 6.61
N HIS A 114 -1.84 -4.87 6.28
CA HIS A 114 -1.07 -5.72 7.19
C HIS A 114 0.43 -5.39 7.23
N GLY A 115 0.91 -4.51 6.34
CA GLY A 115 2.33 -4.17 6.23
C GLY A 115 2.86 -3.26 7.35
N SER A 116 4.07 -2.77 7.15
CA SER A 116 4.71 -1.77 8.02
C SER A 116 4.02 -0.41 7.95
N VAL A 117 4.01 0.34 9.06
CA VAL A 117 3.49 1.72 9.11
C VAL A 117 4.17 2.59 8.05
N THR A 118 5.50 2.47 7.92
CA THR A 118 6.30 3.19 6.91
C THR A 118 5.77 3.00 5.49
N ASN A 119 5.44 1.76 5.09
CA ASN A 119 4.89 1.53 3.76
C ASN A 119 3.46 2.04 3.64
N LYS A 120 2.61 1.87 4.68
CA LYS A 120 1.25 2.42 4.65
C LYS A 120 1.26 3.93 4.46
N GLU A 121 2.09 4.66 5.21
CA GLU A 121 2.26 6.11 5.07
C GLU A 121 2.79 6.48 3.68
N LYS A 122 3.80 5.75 3.18
CA LYS A 122 4.39 5.99 1.86
C LYS A 122 3.37 5.85 0.72
N TYR A 123 2.49 4.85 0.78
CA TYR A 123 1.56 4.54 -0.33
C TYR A 123 0.16 5.13 -0.15
N ALA A 124 -0.22 5.58 1.06
CA ALA A 124 -1.52 6.20 1.33
C ALA A 124 -1.85 7.37 0.37
N PRO A 125 -0.93 8.29 0.02
CA PRO A 125 -1.21 9.34 -0.96
C PRO A 125 -1.57 8.80 -2.36
N LEU A 126 -0.97 7.68 -2.79
CA LEU A 126 -1.27 7.06 -4.09
C LEU A 126 -2.66 6.42 -4.08
N LEU A 127 -3.01 5.69 -3.02
CA LEU A 127 -4.35 5.14 -2.84
C LEU A 127 -5.39 6.26 -2.77
N LYS A 128 -5.13 7.36 -2.06
CA LYS A 128 -6.01 8.54 -2.04
C LYS A 128 -6.25 9.08 -3.44
N ALA A 129 -5.19 9.25 -4.24
CA ALA A 129 -5.32 9.72 -5.62
C ALA A 129 -6.13 8.76 -6.50
N SER A 130 -6.00 7.44 -6.28
CA SER A 130 -6.79 6.43 -6.97
C SER A 130 -8.27 6.49 -6.58
N VAL A 131 -8.58 6.62 -5.28
CA VAL A 131 -9.96 6.79 -4.77
C VAL A 131 -10.62 8.03 -5.37
N LEU A 132 -9.92 9.17 -5.41
CA LEU A 132 -10.45 10.42 -5.97
C LEU A 132 -10.76 10.32 -7.47
N LYS A 133 -10.19 9.33 -8.16
CA LYS A 133 -10.47 9.02 -9.57
C LYS A 133 -11.52 7.91 -9.75
N ASN A 134 -12.14 7.43 -8.67
CA ASN A 134 -13.02 6.25 -8.64
C ASN A 134 -12.32 4.95 -9.10
N GLU A 135 -11.00 4.89 -8.92
CA GLU A 135 -10.15 3.76 -9.33
C GLU A 135 -9.77 2.84 -8.16
N SER A 136 -10.27 3.14 -6.96
CA SER A 136 -10.16 2.31 -5.75
C SER A 136 -11.30 2.61 -4.78
N GLN A 137 -11.56 1.70 -3.84
CA GLN A 137 -12.62 1.87 -2.84
C GLN A 137 -12.22 2.87 -1.75
N ALA A 138 -13.12 3.80 -1.40
CA ALA A 138 -12.84 4.80 -0.36
C ALA A 138 -12.60 4.17 1.03
N THR A 139 -13.29 3.08 1.33
CA THR A 139 -13.11 2.30 2.58
C THR A 139 -11.70 1.75 2.73
N HIS A 140 -11.02 1.43 1.63
CA HIS A 140 -9.63 0.99 1.65
C HIS A 140 -8.72 2.10 2.15
N TYR A 141 -8.89 3.33 1.65
CA TYR A 141 -8.10 4.46 2.11
C TYR A 141 -8.33 4.74 3.60
N VAL A 142 -9.60 4.77 4.04
CA VAL A 142 -9.93 5.02 5.45
C VAL A 142 -9.28 3.97 6.36
N ARG A 143 -9.40 2.68 6.03
CA ARG A 143 -8.78 1.60 6.82
C ARG A 143 -7.25 1.59 6.75
N LEU A 144 -6.68 2.10 5.66
CA LEU A 144 -5.23 2.17 5.51
C LEU A 144 -4.62 3.33 6.31
N VAL A 145 -5.38 4.30 6.82
CA VAL A 145 -4.79 5.45 7.56
C VAL A 145 -5.20 5.50 9.02
N VAL A 146 -5.88 4.45 9.49
CA VAL A 146 -6.28 4.28 10.89
C VAL A 146 -5.47 3.11 11.43
N TRP A 147 -4.68 3.38 12.48
CA TRP A 147 -3.82 2.41 13.15
C TRP A 147 -4.23 2.26 14.60
#